data_AF-A0A529LF97-F1
#
_entry.id   AF-A0A529LF97-F1
#
_cell.length_a   1.000
_cell.length_b   1.000
_cell.length_c   1.000
_cell.angle_alpha   90.00
_cell.angle_beta   90.00
_cell.angle_gamma   90.00
#
_symmetry.space_group_name_H-M   'P 1'
#
loop_
_entity.id
_entity.type
_entity.pdbx_description
1 polymer ?
#
loop_
_entity_poly.entity_id
_entity_poly.type
_entity_poly.pdbx_seq_one_letter_code
_entity_poly.pdbx_strand_id
1 'polypeptide(L)'
;FCPTSNLFLGSGLFDYQRYRLREKPLRIAAATDVGGGTNYSMLRTMDEGYKVIALNGEKLNPFQSFWQLTRGNAEALSVADKVGTLEEGTDADIVVLDAHATPGMRLRMETVET
;
A
#
# COMPACT_ATOMS: atom_id res chain seq x y z
N PHE A 1 5.98 -7.25 -3.37
CA PHE A 1 5.27 -6.43 -4.36
C PHE A 1 5.95 -5.07 -4.40
N CYS A 2 6.78 -4.84 -5.42
CA CYS A 2 7.61 -3.64 -5.54
C CYS A 2 7.23 -2.86 -6.81
N PRO A 3 6.02 -2.28 -6.87
CA PRO A 3 5.48 -1.74 -8.11
C PRO A 3 6.31 -0.58 -8.68
N THR A 4 6.89 0.25 -7.82
CA THR A 4 7.77 1.35 -8.21
C THR A 4 8.98 0.87 -9.00
N SER A 5 9.70 -0.15 -8.51
CA SER A 5 10.86 -0.68 -9.20
C SER A 5 10.48 -1.50 -10.43
N ASN A 6 9.42 -2.30 -10.35
CA ASN A 6 8.89 -3.06 -11.48
C ASN A 6 8.61 -2.18 -12.70
N LEU A 7 7.97 -1.03 -12.48
CA LEU A 7 7.66 -0.08 -13.56
C LEU A 7 8.92 0.68 -14.00
N PHE A 8 9.74 1.15 -13.06
CA PHE A 8 10.94 1.93 -13.39
C PHE A 8 11.96 1.14 -14.20
N LEU A 9 12.18 -0.13 -13.84
CA LEU A 9 13.13 -1.03 -14.52
C LEU A 9 12.53 -1.78 -15.72
N GLY A 10 11.22 -1.63 -15.96
CA GLY A 10 10.53 -2.38 -17.02
C GLY A 10 10.44 -3.89 -16.77
N SER A 11 10.44 -4.33 -15.51
CA SER A 11 10.38 -5.76 -15.14
C SER A 11 9.02 -6.41 -15.42
N GLY A 12 7.96 -5.60 -15.51
CA GLY A 12 6.60 -6.05 -15.85
C GLY A 12 5.59 -5.87 -14.73
N LEU A 13 4.41 -6.48 -14.91
CA LEU A 13 3.25 -6.30 -14.05
C LEU A 13 3.06 -7.51 -13.15
N PHE A 14 3.19 -7.33 -11.83
CA PHE A 14 2.96 -8.42 -10.87
C PHE A 14 1.48 -8.77 -10.80
N ASP A 15 1.17 -10.06 -10.94
CA ASP A 15 -0.19 -10.62 -10.99
C ASP A 15 -0.82 -10.71 -9.58
N TYR A 16 -1.11 -9.54 -9.01
CA TYR A 16 -1.42 -9.36 -7.59
C TYR A 16 -2.65 -10.17 -7.13
N GLN A 17 -3.81 -10.04 -7.78
CA GLN A 17 -5.01 -10.74 -7.30
C GLN A 17 -4.94 -12.23 -7.60
N ARG A 18 -4.39 -12.67 -8.74
CA ARG A 18 -4.21 -14.10 -9.00
C ARG A 18 -3.43 -14.79 -7.89
N TYR A 19 -2.32 -14.20 -7.43
CA TYR A 19 -1.54 -14.78 -6.34
C TYR A 19 -2.20 -14.65 -4.97
N ARG A 20 -2.99 -13.60 -4.76
CA ARG A 20 -3.74 -13.37 -3.50
C ARG A 20 -4.98 -14.26 -3.37
N LEU A 21 -5.66 -14.59 -4.47
CA LEU A 21 -6.97 -15.25 -4.48
C LEU A 21 -6.95 -16.74 -4.86
N ARG A 22 -5.80 -17.27 -5.29
CA ARG A 22 -5.65 -18.71 -5.57
C ARG A 22 -5.89 -19.57 -4.33
N GLU A 23 -6.19 -20.86 -4.53
CA GLU A 23 -6.48 -21.86 -3.48
C GLU A 23 -5.47 -21.90 -2.32
N LYS A 24 -4.18 -21.68 -2.63
CA LYS A 24 -3.11 -21.52 -1.63
C LYS A 24 -2.58 -20.08 -1.71
N PRO A 25 -3.22 -19.08 -1.07
CA PRO A 25 -2.84 -17.68 -1.20
C PRO A 25 -1.37 -17.43 -0.86
N LEU A 26 -0.72 -16.53 -1.60
CA LEU A 26 0.59 -16.01 -1.19
C LEU A 26 0.42 -14.89 -0.16
N ARG A 27 1.28 -14.88 0.86
CA ARG A 27 1.52 -13.70 1.69
C ARG A 27 2.33 -12.70 0.86
N ILE A 28 1.77 -11.52 0.64
CA ILE A 28 2.36 -10.48 -0.22
C ILE A 28 2.63 -9.26 0.66
N ALA A 29 3.91 -8.87 0.77
CA ALA A 29 4.30 -7.59 1.33
C ALA A 29 4.53 -6.57 0.20
N ALA A 30 4.05 -5.34 0.37
CA ALA A 30 4.41 -4.19 -0.43
C ALA A 30 5.75 -3.61 0.05
N ALA A 31 6.64 -3.25 -0.86
CA ALA A 31 7.93 -2.65 -0.54
C ALA A 31 8.32 -1.61 -1.60
N THR A 32 9.10 -0.62 -1.18
CA THR A 32 9.59 0.47 -2.05
C THR A 32 10.66 0.01 -3.02
N ASP A 33 11.51 -0.92 -2.58
CA ASP A 33 12.69 -1.42 -3.28
C ASP A 33 13.64 -0.29 -3.72
N VAL A 34 13.88 0.68 -2.82
CA VAL A 34 14.73 1.85 -3.12
C VAL A 34 16.10 1.42 -3.65
N GLY A 35 16.50 2.03 -4.77
CA GLY A 35 17.61 1.58 -5.62
C GLY A 35 17.08 1.18 -6.99
N GLY A 36 16.15 0.22 -7.02
CA GLY A 36 15.32 -0.04 -8.21
C GLY A 36 14.08 0.86 -8.27
N GLY A 37 13.51 1.19 -7.11
CA GLY A 37 12.41 2.13 -6.93
C GLY A 37 12.94 3.52 -6.60
N THR A 38 12.14 4.54 -6.93
CA THR A 38 12.57 5.95 -6.92
C THR A 38 11.99 6.77 -5.76
N ASN A 39 11.30 6.14 -4.80
CA ASN A 39 10.66 6.85 -3.69
C ASN A 39 10.60 6.01 -2.40
N TYR A 40 10.72 6.68 -1.24
CA TYR A 40 10.63 6.06 0.09
C TYR A 40 9.19 5.96 0.63
N SER A 41 8.25 6.71 0.08
CA SER A 41 6.88 6.78 0.60
C SER A 41 6.07 5.54 0.19
N MET A 42 5.53 4.83 1.18
CA MET A 42 4.59 3.72 0.94
C MET A 42 3.31 4.17 0.24
N LEU A 43 2.87 5.42 0.40
CA LEU A 43 1.74 5.98 -0.34
C LEU A 43 2.07 6.10 -1.84
N ARG A 44 3.30 6.52 -2.19
CA ARG A 44 3.77 6.56 -3.57
C ARG A 44 3.98 5.16 -4.15
N THR A 45 4.50 4.24 -3.34
CA THR A 45 4.60 2.82 -3.73
C THR A 45 3.22 2.24 -4.05
N MET A 46 2.21 2.50 -3.22
CA MET A 46 0.85 2.00 -3.48
C MET A 46 0.12 2.73 -4.61
N ASP A 47 0.47 3.98 -4.94
CA ASP A 47 0.01 4.66 -6.16
C ASP A 47 0.46 3.91 -7.42
N GLU A 48 1.74 3.54 -7.51
CA GLU A 48 2.23 2.69 -8.60
C GLU A 48 1.62 1.28 -8.53
N GLY A 49 1.41 0.76 -7.32
CA GLY A 49 0.76 -0.53 -7.12
C GLY A 49 -0.66 -0.58 -7.69
N TYR A 50 -1.44 0.47 -7.48
CA TYR A 50 -2.75 0.62 -8.08
C TYR A 50 -2.67 0.58 -9.62
N LYS A 51 -1.71 1.29 -10.22
CA LYS A 51 -1.53 1.31 -11.69
C LYS A 51 -1.16 -0.06 -12.22
N VAL A 52 -0.24 -0.79 -11.57
CA VAL A 52 0.14 -2.16 -11.95
C VAL A 52 -1.09 -3.08 -11.95
N ILE A 53 -1.91 -3.03 -10.90
CA ILE A 53 -3.11 -3.86 -10.77
C ILE A 53 -4.16 -3.47 -11.83
N ALA A 54 -4.35 -2.17 -12.06
CA ALA A 54 -5.27 -1.66 -13.09
C ALA A 54 -4.86 -2.07 -14.51
N LEU A 55 -3.55 -2.07 -14.81
CA LEU A 55 -3.02 -2.52 -16.09
C LEU A 55 -3.21 -4.03 -16.33
N ASN A 56 -3.36 -4.82 -15.26
CA ASN A 56 -3.79 -6.22 -15.33
C ASN A 56 -5.32 -6.39 -15.45
N GLY A 57 -6.09 -5.30 -15.58
CA GLY A 57 -7.56 -5.32 -15.67
C GLY A 57 -8.27 -5.48 -14.34
N GLU A 58 -7.55 -5.36 -13.22
CA GLU A 58 -8.07 -5.57 -11.86
C GLU A 58 -8.19 -4.25 -11.10
N LYS A 59 -8.79 -4.30 -9.90
CA LYS A 59 -8.91 -3.12 -9.03
C LYS A 59 -8.43 -3.44 -7.62
N LEU A 60 -7.85 -2.44 -6.97
CA LEU A 60 -7.57 -2.44 -5.54
C LEU A 60 -8.15 -1.14 -4.97
N ASN A 61 -9.12 -1.24 -4.06
CA ASN A 61 -9.76 -0.05 -3.51
C ASN A 61 -8.87 0.63 -2.46
N PRO A 62 -9.12 1.91 -2.11
CA PRO A 62 -8.28 2.65 -1.17
C PRO A 62 -8.12 1.99 0.20
N PHE A 63 -9.17 1.37 0.74
CA PHE A 63 -9.10 0.66 2.03
C PHE A 63 -8.23 -0.60 1.95
N GLN A 64 -8.31 -1.35 0.85
CA GLN A 64 -7.44 -2.50 0.61
C GLN A 64 -5.98 -2.08 0.43
N SER A 65 -5.73 -0.97 -0.28
CA SER A 65 -4.39 -0.39 -0.40
C SER A 65 -3.85 0.04 0.96
N PHE A 66 -4.68 0.69 1.80
CA PHE A 66 -4.30 1.10 3.14
C PHE A 66 -4.07 -0.07 4.09
N TRP A 67 -4.89 -1.12 3.99
CA TRP A 67 -4.63 -2.37 4.70
C TRP A 67 -3.31 -2.98 4.25
N GLN A 68 -3.04 -3.03 2.95
CA GLN A 68 -1.81 -3.62 2.41
C GLN A 68 -0.55 -2.90 2.89
N LEU A 69 -0.58 -1.57 3.02
CA LEU A 69 0.57 -0.80 3.52
C LEU A 69 0.73 -0.85 5.05
N THR A 70 -0.29 -1.28 5.80
CA THR A 70 -0.30 -1.37 7.27
C THR A 70 -0.41 -2.83 7.73
N ARG A 71 -1.59 -3.26 8.19
CA ARG A 71 -1.86 -4.58 8.75
C ARG A 71 -1.45 -5.71 7.83
N GLY A 72 -1.73 -5.59 6.53
CA GLY A 72 -1.38 -6.59 5.53
C GLY A 72 0.12 -6.79 5.38
N ASN A 73 0.92 -5.73 5.50
CA ASN A 73 2.37 -5.84 5.53
C ASN A 73 2.87 -6.48 6.84
N ALA A 74 2.32 -6.09 7.99
CA ALA A 74 2.65 -6.70 9.28
C ALA A 74 2.33 -8.21 9.29
N GLU A 75 1.18 -8.59 8.74
CA GLU A 75 0.77 -9.98 8.54
C GLU A 75 1.66 -10.69 7.53
N ALA A 76 2.14 -10.04 6.47
CA ALA A 76 3.07 -10.65 5.51
C ALA A 76 4.48 -10.84 6.08
N LEU A 77 4.87 -10.03 7.07
CA LEU A 77 6.19 -10.07 7.72
C LEU A 77 6.22 -10.85 9.05
N SER A 78 5.08 -11.39 9.50
CA SER A 78 4.93 -12.13 10.77
C SER A 78 5.20 -11.26 12.02
N VAL A 79 4.76 -9.99 11.99
CA VAL A 79 4.91 -9.04 13.10
C VAL A 79 3.58 -8.38 13.48
N ALA A 80 2.47 -8.99 13.08
CA ALA A 80 1.11 -8.49 13.31
C ALA A 80 0.68 -8.55 14.79
N ASP A 81 1.41 -9.29 15.62
CA ASP A 81 1.29 -9.27 17.08
C ASP A 81 1.86 -8.00 17.71
N LYS A 82 2.65 -7.22 16.96
CA LYS A 82 3.32 -6.01 17.46
C LYS A 82 2.91 -4.73 16.76
N VAL A 83 2.66 -4.75 15.45
CA VAL A 83 2.46 -3.51 14.67
C VAL A 83 1.36 -3.64 13.61
N GLY A 84 1.02 -2.52 12.98
CA GLY A 84 0.04 -2.46 11.89
C GLY A 84 -1.42 -2.41 12.37
N THR A 85 -1.64 -2.05 13.63
CA THR A 85 -2.96 -1.88 14.26
C THR A 85 -2.90 -0.76 15.30
N LEU A 86 -4.06 -0.37 15.83
CA LEU A 86 -4.20 0.54 16.99
C LEU A 86 -4.77 -0.19 18.22
N GLU A 87 -4.77 -1.52 18.19
CA GLU A 87 -5.25 -2.36 19.30
C GLU A 87 -4.34 -2.23 20.52
N GLU A 88 -4.93 -2.29 21.71
CA GLU A 88 -4.21 -2.30 22.98
C GLU A 88 -3.23 -3.49 23.03
N GLY A 89 -2.04 -3.25 23.60
CA GLY A 89 -0.99 -4.27 23.72
C GLY A 89 -0.05 -4.38 22.51
N THR A 90 -0.25 -3.58 21.46
CA THR A 90 0.67 -3.45 20.33
C THR A 90 1.58 -2.21 20.44
N ASP A 91 2.70 -2.20 19.72
CA ASP A 91 3.64 -1.09 19.66
C ASP A 91 3.02 0.12 18.94
N ALA A 92 3.20 1.32 19.51
CA ALA A 92 2.56 2.56 19.05
C ALA A 92 3.29 3.23 17.87
N ASP A 93 3.47 2.49 16.77
CA ASP A 93 4.07 2.99 15.53
C ASP A 93 3.03 3.70 14.65
N ILE A 94 2.88 5.00 14.85
CA ILE A 94 1.79 5.80 14.27
C ILE A 94 2.33 6.89 13.35
N VAL A 95 1.64 7.11 12.22
CA VAL A 95 1.87 8.24 11.32
C VAL A 95 0.62 9.09 11.24
N VAL A 96 0.75 10.38 11.56
CA VAL A 96 -0.32 11.36 11.36
C VAL A 96 -0.25 11.88 9.92
N LEU A 97 -1.34 11.75 9.17
CA LEU A 97 -1.43 12.23 7.80
C LEU A 97 -2.15 13.58 7.76
N ASP A 98 -1.58 14.54 7.04
CA ASP A 98 -2.23 15.82 6.77
C ASP A 98 -3.20 15.69 5.58
N ALA A 99 -4.51 15.72 5.89
CA ALA A 99 -5.57 15.70 4.89
C ALA A 99 -5.66 16.98 4.04
N HIS A 100 -4.82 17.99 4.30
CA HIS A 100 -4.73 19.26 3.59
C HIS A 100 -3.40 19.45 2.83
N ALA A 101 -2.59 18.38 2.71
CA ALA A 101 -1.21 18.46 2.24
C ALA A 101 -1.04 19.03 0.82
N THR A 102 -2.06 18.93 -0.05
CA THR A 102 -2.01 19.43 -1.43
C THR A 102 -3.20 20.35 -1.74
N PRO A 103 -3.09 21.24 -2.76
CA PRO A 103 -4.22 22.09 -3.15
C PRO A 103 -5.51 21.31 -3.42
N GLY A 104 -5.40 20.17 -4.13
CA GLY A 104 -6.56 19.32 -4.42
C GLY A 104 -7.14 18.63 -3.17
N MET A 105 -6.30 18.27 -2.20
CA MET A 105 -6.77 17.73 -0.93
C MET A 105 -7.47 18.80 -0.08
N ARG A 106 -6.94 20.03 -0.04
CA ARG A 106 -7.60 21.16 0.64
C ARG A 106 -9.00 21.42 0.12
N LEU A 107 -9.15 21.49 -1.21
CA LEU A 107 -10.45 21.68 -1.84
C LEU A 107 -11.44 20.56 -1.46
N ARG A 108 -10.98 19.31 -1.36
CA ARG A 108 -11.85 18.19 -0.92
C ARG A 108 -12.24 18.31 0.55
N MET A 109 -11.35 18.82 1.39
CA MET A 109 -11.63 18.99 2.82
C MET A 109 -12.63 20.12 3.09
N GLU A 110 -12.85 21.05 2.16
CA GLU A 110 -13.91 22.08 2.28
C GLU A 110 -15.32 21.48 2.40
N THR A 111 -15.53 20.23 1.96
CA THR A 111 -16.83 19.54 2.03
C THR A 111 -16.94 18.53 3.17
N VAL A 112 -15.94 18.43 4.05
CA VAL A 112 -15.93 17.48 5.15
C VAL A 112 -16.48 18.14 6.41
N GLU A 113 -17.50 17.53 7.01
CA GLU A 113 -18.11 17.96 8.27
C GLU A 113 -17.85 16.90 9.35
N THR A 114 -17.77 17.32 10.62
CA THR A 114 -17.52 16.45 11.79
C THR A 114 -18.79 16.09 12.53
#